data_AF-A0A3N5IIT5-F1
#
_entry.id   AF-A0A3N5IIT5-F1
#
_cell.length_a   1.000
_cell.length_b   1.000
_cell.length_c   1.000
_cell.angle_alpha   90.00
_cell.angle_beta   90.00
_cell.angle_gamma   90.00
#
_symmetry.space_group_name_H-M   'P 1'
#
loop_
_entity.id
_entity.type
_entity.pdbx_description
1 polymer ?
#
loop_
_entity_poly.entity_id
_entity_poly.type
_entity_poly.pdbx_seq_one_letter_code
_entity_poly.pdbx_strand_id
1 'polypeptide(L)'
;MTAIAPTRPDLKRRFFLASFLIILFFPGPSYATPAAPEVLPADQVFQVEGRAGGPHHLEVLFRIADGTYLYRHKVKFEIQPPEIQPGDFKLPAGQPKEDPVFGRIEIFRQALQVRIPISLLPRKRGTSP
;
A
#
# COMPACT_ATOMS: atom_id res chain seq x y z
N MET A 1 58.35 -54.66 -54.31
CA MET A 1 57.52 -53.62 -54.95
C MET A 1 56.45 -53.20 -53.95
N THR A 2 56.17 -51.90 -53.86
CA THR A 2 55.10 -51.22 -53.09
C THR A 2 55.36 -51.06 -51.57
N ALA A 3 55.21 -49.93 -50.86
CA ALA A 3 55.21 -48.48 -51.10
C ALA A 3 55.02 -47.79 -49.71
N ILE A 4 55.69 -46.65 -49.42
CA ILE A 4 55.18 -45.41 -48.74
C ILE A 4 54.61 -45.56 -47.29
N ALA A 5 54.90 -44.80 -46.22
CA ALA A 5 55.59 -43.53 -45.92
C ALA A 5 55.96 -43.48 -44.40
N PRO A 6 56.86 -42.57 -43.96
CA PRO A 6 57.24 -42.43 -42.55
C PRO A 6 56.33 -41.49 -41.75
N THR A 7 55.81 -41.93 -40.61
CA THR A 7 55.21 -41.08 -39.58
C THR A 7 56.31 -40.47 -38.70
N ARG A 8 56.39 -39.13 -38.66
CA ARG A 8 57.32 -38.40 -37.80
C ARG A 8 56.93 -38.55 -36.32
N PRO A 9 57.88 -38.81 -35.42
CA PRO A 9 57.64 -38.74 -33.99
C PRO A 9 57.90 -37.31 -33.51
N ASP A 10 56.88 -36.64 -32.96
CA ASP A 10 57.11 -35.37 -32.26
C ASP A 10 57.34 -35.59 -30.76
N LEU A 11 58.46 -35.01 -30.38
CA LEU A 11 59.28 -35.15 -29.19
C LEU A 11 58.80 -34.18 -28.11
N LYS A 12 59.11 -34.50 -26.84
CA LYS A 12 59.10 -33.63 -25.63
C LYS A 12 57.79 -33.67 -24.82
N ARG A 13 57.56 -34.70 -24.00
CA ARG A 13 57.95 -34.76 -22.57
C ARG A 13 57.72 -33.46 -21.76
N ARG A 14 56.76 -33.57 -20.82
CA ARG A 14 56.83 -33.11 -19.41
C ARG A 14 56.69 -31.61 -19.12
N PHE A 15 55.46 -31.18 -18.84
CA PHE A 15 55.13 -30.14 -17.85
C PHE A 15 53.77 -30.55 -17.25
N PHE A 16 53.75 -31.20 -16.08
CA PHE A 16 53.66 -30.64 -14.72
C PHE A 16 52.23 -30.84 -14.18
N LEU A 17 52.09 -31.66 -13.14
CA LEU A 17 50.88 -31.78 -12.32
C LEU A 17 50.47 -30.38 -11.84
N ALA A 18 49.27 -29.92 -12.16
CA ALA A 18 48.48 -28.99 -11.35
C ALA A 18 47.15 -28.67 -12.06
N SER A 19 46.07 -29.36 -11.68
CA SER A 19 44.74 -28.73 -11.56
C SER A 19 43.79 -29.67 -10.84
N PHE A 20 44.05 -29.88 -9.56
CA PHE A 20 43.09 -30.42 -8.60
C PHE A 20 42.87 -29.28 -7.61
N LEU A 21 41.96 -28.34 -7.91
CA LEU A 21 41.26 -27.41 -6.98
C LEU A 21 40.60 -26.24 -7.77
N ILE A 22 39.48 -26.47 -8.45
CA ILE A 22 38.58 -25.40 -8.91
C ILE A 22 37.16 -25.74 -8.42
N ILE A 23 36.96 -25.80 -7.10
CA ILE A 23 35.63 -25.84 -6.46
C ILE A 23 35.64 -24.95 -5.20
N LEU A 24 36.20 -23.74 -5.30
CA LEU A 24 36.11 -22.74 -4.22
C LEU A 24 35.60 -21.37 -4.69
N PHE A 25 35.13 -21.28 -5.92
CA PHE A 25 34.65 -20.01 -6.52
C PHE A 25 33.32 -20.18 -7.27
N PHE A 26 32.46 -21.09 -6.79
CA PHE A 26 31.03 -21.01 -7.12
C PHE A 26 30.36 -20.24 -5.99
N PRO A 27 30.00 -18.95 -6.16
CA PRO A 27 29.17 -18.28 -5.18
C PRO A 27 27.87 -19.08 -5.09
N GLY A 28 27.53 -19.54 -3.88
CA GLY A 28 26.29 -20.27 -3.66
C GLY A 28 25.09 -19.46 -4.13
N PRO A 29 23.95 -20.10 -4.46
CA PRO A 29 22.74 -19.37 -4.82
C PRO A 29 22.43 -18.36 -3.73
N SER A 30 22.54 -17.07 -4.07
CA SER A 30 22.11 -15.99 -3.20
C SER A 30 20.60 -16.02 -3.16
N TYR A 31 20.05 -16.62 -2.11
CA TYR A 31 18.65 -16.47 -1.79
C TYR A 31 18.45 -15.03 -1.34
N ALA A 32 17.93 -14.18 -2.23
CA ALA A 32 17.45 -12.87 -1.86
C ALA A 32 16.37 -13.07 -0.78
N THR A 33 16.63 -12.57 0.42
CA THR A 33 15.64 -12.54 1.49
C THR A 33 14.53 -11.59 1.01
N PRO A 34 13.28 -12.04 0.87
CA PRO A 34 12.21 -11.13 0.52
C PRO A 34 12.16 -10.05 1.61
N ALA A 35 12.31 -8.79 1.19
CA ALA A 35 12.23 -7.66 2.10
C ALA A 35 10.88 -7.74 2.84
N ALA A 36 10.91 -7.52 4.16
CA ALA A 36 9.69 -7.48 4.94
C ALA A 36 8.78 -6.36 4.37
N PRO A 37 7.46 -6.61 4.24
CA PRO A 37 6.55 -5.60 3.72
C PRO A 37 6.59 -4.35 4.59
N GLU A 38 6.88 -3.21 3.97
CA GLU A 38 6.90 -1.92 4.62
C GLU A 38 5.47 -1.55 5.05
N VAL A 39 5.27 -1.36 6.36
CA VAL A 39 3.98 -0.92 6.89
C VAL A 39 3.91 0.60 6.75
N LEU A 40 3.07 1.07 5.83
CA LEU A 40 2.89 2.49 5.60
C LEU A 40 2.14 3.16 6.78
N PRO A 41 2.52 4.39 7.15
CA PRO A 41 1.77 5.23 8.08
C PRO A 41 0.31 5.47 7.65
N ALA A 42 -0.60 5.64 8.62
CA ALA A 42 -2.04 5.74 8.38
C ALA A 42 -2.43 6.91 7.46
N ASP A 43 -1.75 8.05 7.58
CA ASP A 43 -1.93 9.24 6.75
C ASP A 43 -1.49 9.03 5.29
N GLN A 44 -0.59 8.09 5.02
CA GLN A 44 -0.21 7.72 3.66
C GLN A 44 -1.23 6.79 3.00
N VAL A 45 -1.82 5.87 3.78
CA VAL A 45 -2.83 4.92 3.28
C VAL A 45 -4.25 5.50 3.25
N PHE A 46 -4.54 6.51 4.07
CA PHE A 46 -5.84 7.17 4.14
C PHE A 46 -5.68 8.69 4.02
N GLN A 47 -5.70 9.19 2.80
CA GLN A 47 -5.63 10.63 2.53
C GLN A 47 -7.03 11.22 2.56
N VAL A 48 -7.22 12.29 3.34
CA VAL A 48 -8.54 12.92 3.54
C VAL A 48 -8.52 14.34 2.97
N GLU A 49 -9.48 14.62 2.10
CA GLU A 49 -9.72 15.94 1.52
C GLU A 49 -11.11 16.42 1.92
N GLY A 50 -11.23 17.67 2.35
CA GLY A 50 -12.51 18.31 2.70
C GLY A 50 -12.66 19.62 1.95
N ARG A 51 -13.84 19.86 1.37
CA ARG A 51 -14.18 21.14 0.73
C ARG A 51 -15.62 21.56 1.01
N ALA A 52 -15.89 22.85 0.86
CA ALA A 52 -17.26 23.33 0.79
C ALA A 52 -17.92 22.79 -0.50
N GLY A 53 -19.06 22.10 -0.37
CA GLY A 53 -19.90 21.70 -1.51
C GLY A 53 -21.00 22.72 -1.81
N GLY A 54 -21.13 23.73 -0.97
CA GLY A 54 -22.12 24.81 -1.08
C GLY A 54 -22.35 25.47 0.28
N PRO A 55 -23.38 26.32 0.41
CA PRO A 55 -23.63 27.08 1.65
C PRO A 55 -24.08 26.21 2.84
N HIS A 56 -24.52 24.97 2.59
CA HIS A 56 -25.16 24.12 3.61
C HIS A 56 -24.60 22.70 3.66
N HIS A 57 -23.44 22.43 3.06
CA HIS A 57 -22.79 21.13 3.21
C HIS A 57 -21.29 21.17 2.92
N LEU A 58 -20.59 20.24 3.55
CA LEU A 58 -19.22 19.86 3.24
C LEU A 58 -19.21 18.61 2.37
N GLU A 59 -18.23 18.51 1.49
CA GLU A 59 -17.88 17.30 0.78
C GLU A 59 -16.53 16.79 1.30
N VAL A 60 -16.49 15.53 1.72
CA VAL A 60 -15.30 14.86 2.23
C VAL A 60 -14.99 13.67 1.33
N LEU A 61 -13.73 13.58 0.88
CA LEU A 61 -13.19 12.48 0.10
C LEU A 61 -12.07 11.82 0.90
N PHE A 62 -12.20 10.52 1.14
CA PHE A 62 -11.10 9.66 1.56
C PHE A 62 -10.56 8.96 0.32
N ARG A 63 -9.26 9.05 0.06
CA ARG A 63 -8.53 8.19 -0.88
C ARG A 63 -7.85 7.08 -0.07
N ILE A 64 -8.08 5.84 -0.48
CA ILE A 64 -7.67 4.64 0.25
C ILE A 64 -6.69 3.90 -0.64
N ALA A 65 -5.46 3.73 -0.15
CA ALA A 65 -4.42 3.01 -0.89
C ALA A 65 -4.81 1.55 -1.17
N ASP A 66 -4.22 1.01 -2.24
CA ASP A 66 -4.43 -0.39 -2.60
C ASP A 66 -3.94 -1.33 -1.50
N GLY A 67 -4.60 -2.49 -1.39
CA GLY A 67 -4.28 -3.49 -0.37
C GLY A 67 -4.83 -3.19 1.04
N THR A 68 -5.42 -2.02 1.28
CA THR A 68 -6.06 -1.67 2.57
C THR A 68 -7.56 -1.35 2.43
N TYR A 69 -8.20 -1.00 3.54
CA TYR A 69 -9.63 -0.68 3.61
C TYR A 69 -10.01 0.15 4.85
N LEU A 70 -11.10 0.92 4.74
CA LEU A 70 -11.73 1.63 5.85
C LEU A 70 -12.96 0.86 6.37
N TYR A 71 -13.10 0.76 7.68
CA TYR A 71 -14.30 0.18 8.31
C TYR A 71 -15.46 1.17 8.26
N ARG A 72 -16.56 0.82 7.57
CA ARG A 72 -17.72 1.71 7.44
C ARG A 72 -18.28 2.15 8.79
N HIS A 73 -18.38 1.21 9.73
CA HIS A 73 -18.94 1.46 11.08
C HIS A 73 -18.02 2.27 12.01
N LYS A 74 -16.78 2.57 11.60
CA LYS A 74 -15.83 3.39 12.36
C LYS A 74 -15.73 4.82 11.82
N VAL A 75 -16.31 5.11 10.66
CA VAL A 75 -16.31 6.47 10.09
C VAL A 75 -17.18 7.37 10.95
N LYS A 76 -16.57 8.43 11.48
CA LYS A 76 -17.22 9.47 12.27
C LYS A 76 -16.69 10.83 11.83
N PHE A 77 -17.54 11.85 11.89
CA PHE A 77 -17.17 13.22 11.60
C PHE A 77 -17.44 14.09 12.82
N GLU A 78 -16.50 14.98 13.09
CA GLU A 78 -16.63 16.03 14.08
C GLU A 78 -16.38 17.36 13.36
N ILE A 79 -17.22 18.35 13.62
CA ILE A 79 -17.13 19.67 12.98
C ILE A 79 -16.73 20.68 14.04
N GLN A 80 -15.79 21.55 13.68
CA GLN A 80 -15.38 22.70 14.45
C GLN A 80 -15.46 23.94 13.53
N PRO A 81 -15.85 25.12 14.04
CA PRO A 81 -16.12 25.45 15.45
C PRO A 81 -17.57 25.10 15.86
N PRO A 82 -17.91 25.07 17.17
CA PRO A 82 -19.19 24.55 17.69
C PRO A 82 -20.44 25.33 17.24
N GLU A 83 -20.27 26.51 16.64
CA GLU A 83 -21.35 27.28 16.02
C GLU A 83 -21.89 26.61 14.74
N ILE A 84 -21.14 25.65 14.17
CA ILE A 84 -21.56 24.86 13.02
C ILE A 84 -22.05 23.50 13.51
N GLN A 85 -23.33 23.19 13.30
CA GLN A 85 -23.87 21.86 13.59
C GLN A 85 -23.83 20.97 12.35
N PRO A 86 -23.27 19.75 12.45
CA PRO A 86 -23.45 18.74 11.43
C PRO A 86 -24.92 18.29 11.42
N GLY A 87 -25.53 18.25 10.24
CA GLY A 87 -26.78 17.54 10.02
C GLY A 87 -26.54 16.04 9.78
N ASP A 88 -27.63 15.30 9.59
CA ASP A 88 -27.57 13.86 9.33
C ASP A 88 -26.90 13.56 7.98
N PHE A 89 -25.71 12.99 8.03
CA PHE A 89 -25.02 12.47 6.86
C PHE A 89 -25.33 10.97 6.68
N LYS A 90 -25.27 10.50 5.43
CA LYS A 90 -25.42 9.09 5.10
C LYS A 90 -24.14 8.59 4.47
N LEU A 91 -23.60 7.50 5.01
CA LEU A 91 -22.50 6.78 4.37
C LEU A 91 -23.07 5.90 3.25
N PRO A 92 -22.43 5.87 2.06
CA PRO A 92 -22.82 4.95 1.00
C PRO A 92 -22.71 3.49 1.45
N ALA A 93 -23.33 2.58 0.69
CA ALA A 93 -23.18 1.14 0.92
C ALA A 93 -21.71 0.74 0.80
N GLY A 94 -21.25 -0.09 1.74
CA GLY A 94 -19.88 -0.63 1.71
C GLY A 94 -19.81 -1.97 0.99
N GLN A 95 -18.60 -2.47 0.83
CA GLN A 95 -18.37 -3.85 0.39
C GLN A 95 -18.41 -4.78 1.61
N PRO A 96 -19.16 -5.90 1.57
CA PRO A 96 -19.15 -6.84 2.67
C PRO A 96 -17.78 -7.52 2.78
N LYS A 97 -17.32 -7.74 4.02
CA LYS A 97 -16.09 -8.45 4.34
C LYS A 97 -16.29 -9.31 5.58
N GLU A 98 -15.81 -10.55 5.54
CA GLU A 98 -15.60 -11.34 6.75
C GLU A 98 -14.27 -10.90 7.39
N ASP A 99 -14.37 -10.48 8.64
CA ASP A 99 -13.25 -10.07 9.47
C ASP A 99 -13.08 -11.08 10.63
N PRO A 100 -11.85 -11.52 10.94
CA PRO A 100 -11.63 -12.51 12.00
C PRO A 100 -12.08 -12.05 13.39
N VAL A 101 -12.11 -10.74 13.64
CA VAL A 101 -12.44 -10.15 14.95
C VAL A 101 -13.90 -9.73 15.01
N PHE A 102 -14.40 -9.12 13.94
CA PHE A 102 -15.75 -8.52 13.92
C PHE A 102 -16.80 -9.35 13.16
N GLY A 103 -16.41 -10.45 12.51
CA GLY A 103 -17.28 -11.22 11.63
C GLY A 103 -17.66 -10.43 10.39
N ARG A 104 -18.93 -10.52 9.98
CA ARG A 104 -19.44 -9.87 8.77
C ARG A 104 -19.61 -8.36 8.96
N ILE A 105 -18.79 -7.59 8.25
CA ILE A 105 -18.76 -6.12 8.30
C ILE A 105 -18.85 -5.50 6.91
N GLU A 106 -19.04 -4.18 6.86
CA GLU A 106 -18.90 -3.39 5.64
C GLU A 106 -17.62 -2.55 5.66
N ILE A 107 -16.95 -2.50 4.50
CA ILE A 107 -15.71 -1.76 4.29
C ILE A 107 -15.76 -0.87 3.06
N PHE A 108 -14.88 0.12 2.98
CA PHE A 108 -14.61 0.90 1.78
C PHE A 108 -13.21 0.61 1.25
N ARG A 109 -13.08 0.56 -0.07
CA ARG A 109 -11.81 0.43 -0.81
C ARG A 109 -11.73 1.54 -1.83
N GLN A 110 -10.51 1.91 -2.24
CA GLN A 110 -10.18 2.94 -3.23
C GLN A 110 -10.59 4.37 -2.82
N ALA A 111 -11.87 4.61 -2.55
CA ALA A 111 -12.37 5.89 -2.11
C ALA A 111 -13.66 5.80 -1.29
N LEU A 112 -13.89 6.82 -0.47
CA LEU A 112 -15.18 7.11 0.18
C LEU A 112 -15.49 8.60 -0.01
N GLN A 113 -16.64 8.92 -0.59
CA GLN A 113 -17.15 10.28 -0.69
C GLN A 113 -18.37 10.44 0.22
N VAL A 114 -18.36 11.49 1.04
CA VAL A 114 -19.43 11.79 1.99
C VAL A 114 -19.85 13.25 1.87
N ARG A 115 -21.15 13.47 1.78
CA ARG A 115 -21.76 14.78 1.92
C ARG A 115 -22.26 14.96 3.35
N ILE A 116 -21.76 15.99 4.02
CA ILE A 116 -22.12 16.31 5.40
C ILE A 116 -22.92 17.61 5.39
N PRO A 117 -24.25 17.57 5.59
CA PRO A 117 -25.03 18.79 5.75
C PRO A 117 -24.52 19.60 6.94
N ILE A 118 -24.54 20.92 6.84
CA ILE A 118 -24.15 21.82 7.93
C ILE A 118 -25.15 22.95 8.08
N SER A 119 -25.38 23.37 9.32
CA SER A 119 -26.18 24.55 9.65
C SER A 119 -25.43 25.44 10.63
N LEU A 120 -25.58 26.76 10.46
CA LEU A 120 -25.06 27.74 11.41
C LEU A 120 -26.08 27.91 12.53
N LEU A 121 -25.63 27.78 13.77
CA LEU A 121 -26.44 28.14 14.91
C LEU A 121 -26.69 29.65 14.93
N PRO A 122 -27.91 30.08 15.29
CA PRO A 122 -28.16 31.49 15.50
C PRO A 122 -27.26 31.98 16.64
N ARG A 123 -26.35 32.91 16.34
CA ARG A 123 -25.54 33.60 17.35
C ARG A 123 -26.51 34.25 18.33
N LYS A 124 -26.48 33.83 19.60
CA LYS A 124 -27.25 34.46 20.68
C LYS A 124 -26.80 35.92 20.76
N ARG A 125 -27.54 36.84 20.15
CA ARG A 125 -27.28 38.28 20.27
C ARG A 125 -27.50 38.61 21.74
N GLY A 126 -26.43 38.97 22.45
CA GLY A 126 -26.54 39.47 23.81
C GLY A 126 -27.44 40.69 23.81
N THR A 127 -28.58 40.60 24.49
CA THR A 127 -29.33 41.77 24.95
C THR A 127 -28.43 42.52 25.90
N SER A 128 -27.89 43.66 25.46
CA SER A 128 -27.36 44.64 26.40
C SER A 128 -28.54 45.24 27.18
N PRO A 129 -28.48 45.33 28.52
CA PRO A 129 -29.36 46.20 29.28
C PRO A 129 -29.11 47.67 28.92
#